data_AF-A0A8K0KJL9-F1
#
_entry.id   AF-A0A8K0KJL9-F1
#
_cell.length_a   1.000
_cell.length_b   1.000
_cell.length_c   1.000
_cell.angle_alpha   90.00
_cell.angle_beta   90.00
_cell.angle_gamma   90.00
#
_symmetry.space_group_name_H-M   'P 1'
#
loop_
_entity.id
_entity.type
_entity.pdbx_description
1 polymer ?
#
loop_
_entity_poly.entity_id
_entity_poly.type
_entity_poly.pdbx_seq_one_letter_code
_entity_poly.pdbx_strand_id
1 'polypeptide(L)'
;VQELSSPPRASTVVKDCVKACLRSTYQFLFENCYELFNREFQADPNEAKKEQEDHGPRLDSLDFWHKLIALIVSVIEEDRNSYAPVLNQFPQELNIGQVWNFCAILNE
;
A
#
# COMPACT_ATOMS: atom_id res chain seq x y z
N VAL A 1 -28.67 21.27 10.16
CA VAL A 1 -27.79 20.99 9.00
C VAL A 1 -26.75 22.09 8.97
N GLN A 2 -25.48 21.78 9.23
CA GLN A 2 -24.40 22.78 9.11
C GLN A 2 -24.17 23.05 7.63
N GLU A 3 -24.49 24.27 7.18
CA GLU A 3 -24.20 24.74 5.83
C GLU A 3 -22.73 25.18 5.75
N LEU A 4 -21.86 24.26 5.32
CA LEU A 4 -20.53 24.64 4.86
C LEU A 4 -20.68 25.47 3.57
N SER A 5 -19.98 26.60 3.46
CA SER A 5 -20.13 27.55 2.34
C SER A 5 -19.77 26.99 0.96
N SER A 6 -19.27 25.76 0.90
CA SER A 6 -19.10 24.96 -0.30
C SER A 6 -18.82 23.52 0.13
N PRO A 7 -19.69 22.55 -0.18
CA PRO A 7 -19.41 21.15 0.13
C PRO A 7 -18.14 20.69 -0.59
N PRO A 8 -17.27 19.90 0.07
CA PRO A 8 -16.03 19.44 -0.52
C PRO A 8 -16.31 18.64 -1.79
N ARG A 9 -15.48 18.84 -2.82
CA ARG A 9 -15.64 18.15 -4.09
C ARG A 9 -15.53 16.64 -3.87
N ALA A 10 -16.44 15.86 -4.46
CA ALA A 10 -16.46 14.41 -4.28
C ALA A 10 -15.11 13.75 -4.63
N SER A 11 -14.39 14.26 -5.64
CA SER A 11 -13.04 13.80 -6.00
C SER A 11 -12.03 13.99 -4.87
N THR A 12 -12.12 15.09 -4.12
CA THR A 12 -11.28 15.35 -2.94
C THR A 12 -11.58 14.35 -1.83
N VAL A 13 -12.86 14.13 -1.52
CA VAL A 13 -13.26 13.17 -0.48
C VAL A 13 -12.80 11.76 -0.83
N VAL A 14 -13.03 11.31 -2.08
CA VAL A 14 -12.59 9.99 -2.54
C VAL A 14 -11.06 9.88 -2.50
N LYS A 15 -10.32 10.91 -2.91
CA LYS A 15 -8.86 10.92 -2.86
C LYS A 15 -8.32 10.79 -1.43
N ASP A 16 -8.94 11.45 -0.46
CA ASP A 16 -8.53 11.36 0.95
C ASP A 16 -8.88 9.99 1.55
N CYS A 17 -10.02 9.41 1.19
CA CYS A 17 -10.36 8.02 1.54
C CYS A 17 -9.33 7.03 0.97
N VAL A 18 -8.94 7.19 -0.31
CA VAL A 18 -7.92 6.34 -0.94
C VAL A 18 -6.60 6.48 -0.20
N LYS A 19 -6.12 7.70 0.09
CA LYS A 19 -4.88 7.90 0.87
C LYS A 19 -4.93 7.21 2.24
N ALA A 20 -6.04 7.34 2.96
CA ALA A 20 -6.20 6.70 4.27
C ALA A 20 -6.17 5.16 4.18
N CYS A 21 -6.80 4.61 3.15
CA CYS A 21 -6.73 3.19 2.83
C CYS A 21 -5.28 2.76 2.57
N LEU A 22 -4.57 3.46 1.68
CA LEU A 22 -3.19 3.15 1.33
C LEU A 22 -2.24 3.23 2.53
N ARG A 23 -2.43 4.19 3.43
CA ARG A 23 -1.67 4.28 4.68
C ARG A 23 -1.87 3.06 5.57
N SER A 24 -3.12 2.61 5.69
CA SER A 24 -3.48 1.41 6.45
C SER A 24 -2.89 0.15 5.80
N THR A 25 -2.94 0.07 4.47
CA THR A 25 -2.33 -1.02 3.71
C THR A 25 -0.82 -1.05 3.89
N TYR A 26 -0.13 0.08 3.76
CA TYR A 26 1.31 0.16 4.00
C TYR A 26 1.69 -0.30 5.42
N GLN A 27 0.95 0.17 6.43
CA GLN A 27 1.19 -0.25 7.81
C GLN A 27 1.01 -1.77 7.97
N PHE A 28 -0.05 -2.34 7.39
CA PHE A 28 -0.28 -3.78 7.40
C PHE A 28 0.84 -4.56 6.70
N LEU A 29 1.30 -4.09 5.52
CA LEU A 29 2.42 -4.70 4.80
C LEU A 29 3.72 -4.64 5.62
N PHE A 30 3.99 -3.52 6.27
CA PHE A 30 5.20 -3.34 7.07
C PHE A 30 5.21 -4.28 8.29
N GLU A 31 4.10 -4.34 9.02
CA GLU A 31 3.95 -5.19 10.21
C GLU A 31 4.01 -6.69 9.89
N ASN A 32 3.57 -7.10 8.69
CA ASN A 32 3.43 -8.50 8.30
C ASN A 32 4.34 -8.89 7.10
N CYS A 33 5.39 -8.11 6.84
CA CYS A 33 6.18 -8.19 5.61
C CYS A 33 6.72 -9.60 5.30
N TYR A 34 7.35 -10.24 6.29
CA TYR A 34 7.94 -11.57 6.09
C TYR A 34 6.88 -12.64 5.81
N GLU A 35 5.78 -12.66 6.56
CA GLU A 35 4.70 -13.64 6.37
C GLU A 35 4.06 -13.48 4.98
N LEU A 36 3.71 -12.25 4.61
CA LEU A 36 3.10 -11.96 3.33
C LEU A 36 4.04 -12.27 2.18
N PHE A 37 5.31 -11.87 2.26
CA PHE A 37 6.29 -12.15 1.22
C PHE A 37 6.48 -13.65 1.03
N ASN A 38 6.64 -14.41 2.12
CA ASN A 38 6.85 -15.85 2.03
C ASN A 38 5.61 -16.57 1.48
N ARG A 39 4.40 -16.11 1.81
CA ARG A 39 3.15 -16.67 1.27
C ARG A 39 3.01 -16.44 -0.25
N GLU A 40 3.33 -15.25 -0.72
CA GLU A 40 3.10 -14.85 -2.12
C GLU A 40 4.27 -15.23 -3.05
N PHE A 41 5.51 -15.24 -2.54
CA PHE A 41 6.72 -15.32 -3.37
C PHE A 41 7.69 -16.46 -3.03
N GLN A 42 7.59 -17.12 -1.88
CA GLN A 42 8.40 -18.32 -1.59
C GLN A 42 7.65 -19.61 -1.92
N ALA A 43 8.22 -20.42 -2.82
CA ALA A 43 7.68 -21.73 -3.17
C ALA A 43 8.18 -22.86 -2.25
N ASP A 44 9.27 -22.64 -1.49
CA ASP A 44 9.90 -23.67 -0.67
C ASP A 44 9.57 -23.52 0.83
N PRO A 45 8.76 -24.43 1.41
CA PRO A 45 8.30 -24.34 2.79
C PRO A 45 9.41 -24.53 3.85
N ASN A 46 10.63 -24.93 3.46
CA ASN A 46 11.75 -25.06 4.39
C ASN A 46 12.45 -23.74 4.71
N GLU A 47 12.39 -22.73 3.82
CA GLU A 47 12.99 -21.41 4.09
C GLU A 47 12.10 -20.55 5.00
N ALA A 48 10.77 -20.67 4.87
CA ALA A 48 9.79 -19.91 5.65
C ALA A 48 9.88 -20.14 7.18
N LYS A 49 10.42 -21.28 7.63
CA LYS A 49 10.55 -21.62 9.06
C LYS A 49 11.78 -21.03 9.74
N LYS A 50 12.77 -20.53 8.98
CA LYS A 50 14.05 -20.08 9.52
C LYS A 50 14.05 -18.60 9.94
N GLU A 51 13.07 -17.82 9.49
CA GLU A 51 13.04 -16.35 9.60
C GLU A 51 12.00 -15.84 10.64
N GLN A 52 11.66 -16.62 11.67
CA GLN A 52 10.63 -16.27 12.65
C GLN A 52 11.10 -15.39 13.83
N GLU A 53 12.40 -15.10 13.97
CA GLU A 53 12.92 -14.46 15.19
C GLU A 53 13.13 -12.94 15.14
N ASP A 54 12.90 -12.25 14.02
CA ASP A 54 13.08 -10.79 13.98
C ASP A 54 12.20 -10.11 12.92
N HIS A 55 10.97 -9.77 13.29
CA HIS A 55 9.99 -9.14 12.40
C HIS A 55 10.16 -7.62 12.37
N GLY A 56 11.21 -7.14 11.72
CA GLY A 56 11.40 -5.70 11.52
C GLY A 56 12.63 -5.36 10.69
N PRO A 57 12.77 -4.08 10.28
CA PRO A 57 13.98 -3.62 9.61
C PRO A 57 15.17 -3.71 10.57
N ARG A 58 16.21 -4.40 10.13
CA ARG A 58 17.47 -4.49 10.87
C ARG A 58 18.50 -3.53 10.28
N LEU A 59 19.42 -3.05 11.12
CA LEU A 59 20.52 -2.18 10.68
C LEU A 59 21.61 -2.94 9.92
N ASP A 60 21.68 -4.26 10.08
CA ASP A 60 22.70 -5.14 9.51
C ASP A 60 22.21 -5.96 8.31
N SER A 61 20.95 -5.82 7.90
CA SER A 61 20.38 -6.49 6.72
C SER A 61 19.40 -5.59 5.96
N LEU A 62 19.45 -5.68 4.63
CA LEU A 62 18.50 -4.99 3.73
C LEU A 62 17.34 -5.89 3.28
N ASP A 63 17.28 -7.14 3.73
CA ASP A 63 16.33 -8.13 3.23
C ASP A 63 14.88 -7.73 3.50
N PHE A 64 14.60 -7.17 4.67
CA PHE A 64 13.29 -6.61 5.00
C PHE A 64 12.82 -5.59 3.95
N TRP A 65 13.70 -4.65 3.57
CA TRP A 65 13.37 -3.60 2.60
C TRP A 65 13.13 -4.18 1.20
N HIS A 66 13.91 -5.18 0.78
CA HIS A 66 13.68 -5.88 -0.48
C HIS A 66 12.30 -6.57 -0.50
N LYS A 67 11.95 -7.29 0.57
CA LYS A 67 10.65 -7.97 0.70
C LYS A 67 9.50 -6.95 0.73
N LEU A 68 9.66 -5.85 1.46
CA LEU A 68 8.65 -4.79 1.56
C LEU A 68 8.41 -4.11 0.20
N ILE A 69 9.47 -3.80 -0.54
CA ILE A 69 9.35 -3.21 -1.89
C ILE A 69 8.58 -4.16 -2.82
N ALA A 70 8.88 -5.47 -2.80
CA ALA A 70 8.18 -6.44 -3.62
C ALA A 70 6.67 -6.48 -3.31
N LEU A 71 6.30 -6.49 -2.01
CA LEU A 71 4.90 -6.43 -1.58
C LEU A 71 4.22 -5.14 -2.00
N ILE A 72 4.88 -3.99 -1.83
CA ILE A 72 4.36 -2.68 -2.24
C ILE A 72 4.07 -2.67 -3.75
N VAL A 73 5.02 -3.15 -4.57
CA VAL A 73 4.84 -3.21 -6.03
C VAL A 73 3.67 -4.12 -6.39
N SER A 74 3.54 -5.28 -5.73
CA SER A 74 2.42 -6.20 -5.90
C SER A 74 1.07 -5.51 -5.65
N VAL A 75 0.95 -4.79 -4.53
CA VAL A 75 -0.28 -4.08 -4.18
C VAL A 75 -0.57 -2.92 -5.15
N ILE A 76 0.45 -2.18 -5.59
CA ILE A 76 0.28 -1.11 -6.58
C ILE A 76 -0.31 -1.68 -7.89
N GLU A 77 0.22 -2.81 -8.35
CA GLU A 77 -0.26 -3.46 -9.57
C GLU A 77 -1.69 -3.98 -9.40
N GLU A 78 -2.00 -4.62 -8.27
CA GLU A 78 -3.34 -5.08 -7.95
C GLU A 78 -4.34 -3.91 -7.88
N ASP A 79 -4.01 -2.85 -7.15
CA ASP A 79 -4.86 -1.67 -7.00
C ASP A 79 -5.12 -1.01 -8.35
N ARG A 80 -4.10 -0.93 -9.20
CA ARG A 80 -4.22 -0.37 -10.55
C ARG A 80 -5.14 -1.22 -11.42
N ASN A 81 -5.06 -2.55 -11.33
CA ASN A 81 -5.86 -3.44 -12.17
C ASN A 81 -7.31 -3.54 -11.68
N SER A 82 -7.52 -3.59 -10.37
CA SER A 82 -8.82 -3.80 -9.74
C SER A 82 -9.61 -2.50 -9.57
N TYR A 83 -8.97 -1.43 -9.07
CA TYR A 83 -9.68 -0.21 -8.69
C TYR A 83 -9.67 0.87 -9.76
N ALA A 84 -8.66 0.96 -10.64
CA ALA A 84 -8.67 1.97 -11.70
C ALA A 84 -9.91 1.92 -12.63
N PRO A 85 -10.44 0.75 -13.07
CA PRO A 85 -11.65 0.73 -13.90
C PRO A 85 -12.91 1.15 -13.12
N VAL A 86 -12.94 0.90 -11.81
CA VAL A 86 -14.09 1.19 -10.95
C VAL A 86 -14.11 2.65 -10.50
N LEU A 87 -12.93 3.23 -10.21
CA LEU A 87 -12.75 4.59 -9.72
C LEU A 87 -12.45 5.60 -10.85
N ASN A 88 -13.01 5.39 -12.03
CA ASN A 88 -12.77 6.22 -13.22
C ASN A 88 -13.74 7.43 -13.34
N GLN A 89 -14.41 7.83 -12.26
CA GLN A 89 -15.33 8.99 -12.26
C GLN A 89 -14.59 10.33 -12.35
N PHE A 90 -13.30 10.36 -11.97
CA PHE A 90 -12.47 11.56 -11.93
C PHE A 90 -11.07 11.33 -12.53
N PRO A 91 -10.96 10.96 -13.82
CA PRO A 91 -9.71 10.48 -14.43
C PRO A 91 -8.56 11.51 -14.42
N GLN A 92 -8.87 12.81 -14.41
CA GLN A 92 -7.87 13.87 -14.35
C GLN A 92 -7.44 14.24 -12.92
N GLU A 93 -8.18 13.78 -11.90
CA GLU A 93 -7.99 14.22 -10.50
C GLU A 93 -7.63 13.06 -9.56
N LEU A 94 -7.96 11.82 -9.96
CA LEU A 94 -7.74 10.60 -9.21
C LEU A 94 -7.05 9.57 -10.10
N ASN A 95 -5.77 9.30 -9.82
CA ASN A 95 -5.02 8.19 -10.40
C ASN A 95 -4.36 7.42 -9.27
N ILE A 96 -4.79 6.17 -9.07
CA ILE A 96 -4.43 5.39 -7.88
C ILE A 96 -2.92 5.12 -7.82
N GLY A 97 -2.28 4.80 -8.94
CA GLY A 97 -0.83 4.61 -9.01
C GLY A 97 -0.06 5.89 -8.66
N GLN A 98 -0.55 7.06 -9.08
CA GLN A 98 0.04 8.33 -8.66
C GLN A 98 -0.16 8.60 -7.16
N VAL A 99 -1.33 8.25 -6.59
CA VAL A 99 -1.58 8.43 -5.15
C VAL A 99 -0.66 7.51 -4.32
N TRP A 100 -0.40 6.28 -4.77
CA TRP A 100 0.56 5.37 -4.15
C TRP A 100 1.98 5.95 -4.12
N ASN A 101 2.44 6.53 -5.23
CA ASN A 101 3.75 7.21 -5.27
C ASN A 101 3.85 8.33 -4.23
N PHE A 102 2.77 9.08 -3.99
CA PHE A 102 2.75 10.11 -2.95
C PHE A 102 2.75 9.50 -1.53
N CYS A 103 2.00 8.43 -1.29
CA CYS A 103 1.93 7.80 0.04
C CYS A 103 3.23 7.06 0.42
N ALA A 104 3.82 6.26 -0.48
CA ALA A 104 5.11 5.60 -0.25
C ALA A 104 6.28 6.61 -0.20
N ILE A 105 6.15 7.66 -1.00
CA ILE A 105 6.85 8.95 -1.00
C ILE A 105 7.11 9.57 0.39
N LEU A 106 5.99 10.03 0.93
CA LEU A 106 5.99 11.14 1.86
C LEU A 106 5.85 10.73 3.31
N ASN A 107 5.41 9.49 3.61
CA ASN A 107 5.12 9.07 4.99
C ASN A 107 4.26 10.11 5.78
N GLU A 108 3.49 10.94 5.06
CA GLU A 108 2.58 11.96 5.58
C GLU A 108 1.14 11.43 5.69
#